data_AF-A0A7K4FKK6-F1
#
_entry.id   AF-A0A7K4FKK6-F1
#
_cell.length_a   1.000
_cell.length_b   1.000
_cell.length_c   1.000
_cell.angle_alpha   90.00
_cell.angle_beta   90.00
_cell.angle_gamma   90.00
#
_symmetry.space_group_name_H-M   'P 1'
#
loop_
_entity.id
_entity.type
_entity.pdbx_description
1 polymer ?
#
loop_
_entity_poly.entity_id
_entity_poly.type
_entity_poly.pdbx_seq_one_letter_code
_entity_poly.pdbx_strand_id
1 'polypeptide(L)'
;MKASDQRDRFLIDEMLNHADVIAVNVRKGRDVFDTDTTTRYAVEHATELFAEAAEKISRPFKSANRQVPWARLRELRHDVAHPYDTGANPTSVEQTWRFARDDVPKITRKLRHARFPRIAEPARE
;
A
#
# COMPACT_ATOMS: atom_id res chain seq x y z
N MET A 1 23.62 -0.89 8.67
CA MET A 1 22.43 -1.34 7.90
C MET A 1 22.56 -0.70 6.53
N LYS A 2 22.53 -1.45 5.41
CA LYS A 2 22.75 -0.85 4.07
C LYS A 2 21.64 0.16 3.75
N ALA A 3 21.92 1.13 2.88
CA ALA A 3 20.96 2.16 2.47
C ALA A 3 19.65 1.57 1.92
N SER A 4 19.72 0.40 1.27
CA SER A 4 18.53 -0.35 0.79
C SER A 4 17.66 -0.89 1.92
N ASP A 5 18.23 -1.41 3.00
CA ASP A 5 17.50 -1.95 4.14
C ASP A 5 16.85 -0.83 4.96
N GLN A 6 17.55 0.30 5.12
CA GLN A 6 16.99 1.51 5.73
C GLN A 6 15.85 2.07 4.90
N ARG A 7 16.01 2.09 3.57
CA ARG A 7 14.96 2.54 2.64
C ARG A 7 13.74 1.63 2.69
N ASP A 8 13.91 0.31 2.67
CA ASP A 8 12.77 -0.62 2.75
C ASP A 8 12.04 -0.49 4.10
N ARG A 9 12.75 -0.28 5.21
CA ARG A 9 12.12 0.01 6.52
C ARG A 9 11.29 1.28 6.48
N PHE A 10 11.87 2.37 5.98
CA PHE A 10 11.16 3.63 5.83
C PHE A 10 9.90 3.45 4.98
N LEU A 11 9.99 2.77 3.83
CA LEU A 11 8.82 2.52 2.97
C LEU A 11 7.75 1.67 3.66
N ILE A 12 8.15 0.68 4.46
CA ILE A 12 7.20 -0.12 5.26
C ILE A 12 6.52 0.74 6.32
N ASP A 13 7.26 1.59 7.01
CA ASP A 13 6.70 2.51 8.00
C ASP A 13 5.70 3.49 7.35
N GLU A 14 6.02 4.03 6.17
CA GLU A 14 5.09 4.86 5.40
C GLU A 14 3.83 4.09 4.99
N MET A 15 3.95 2.85 4.51
CA MET A 15 2.79 2.00 4.24
C MET A 15 1.93 1.79 5.49
N LEU A 16 2.52 1.58 6.66
CA LEU A 16 1.77 1.42 7.90
C LEU A 16 1.08 2.73 8.31
N ASN A 17 1.73 3.88 8.15
CA ASN A 17 1.15 5.20 8.41
C ASN A 17 -0.07 5.46 7.53
N HIS A 18 0.02 5.20 6.22
CA HIS A 18 -1.10 5.35 5.30
C HIS A 18 -2.23 4.35 5.59
N ALA A 19 -1.89 3.11 5.97
CA ALA A 19 -2.88 2.14 6.39
C ALA A 19 -3.67 2.59 7.63
N ASP A 20 -3.03 3.29 8.57
CA ASP A 20 -3.71 3.84 9.75
C ASP A 20 -4.66 4.99 9.37
N VAL A 21 -4.29 5.85 8.41
CA VAL A 21 -5.19 6.88 7.84
C VAL A 21 -6.42 6.23 7.19
N ILE A 22 -6.20 5.19 6.37
CA ILE A 22 -7.29 4.42 5.74
C ILE A 22 -8.19 3.83 6.83
N ALA A 23 -7.60 3.16 7.83
CA ALA A 23 -8.36 2.49 8.88
C ALA A 23 -9.20 3.45 9.73
N VAL A 24 -8.69 4.63 10.07
CA VAL A 24 -9.44 5.65 10.82
C VAL A 24 -10.65 6.14 10.02
N ASN A 25 -10.49 6.35 8.71
CA ASN A 25 -11.58 6.84 7.86
C ASN A 25 -12.61 5.74 7.54
N VAL A 26 -12.18 4.51 7.28
CA VAL A 26 -13.08 3.36 7.10
C VAL A 26 -13.94 3.09 8.34
N ARG A 27 -13.39 3.30 9.55
CA ARG A 27 -14.14 3.15 10.80
C ARG A 27 -15.30 4.14 10.96
N LYS A 28 -15.30 5.25 10.23
CA LYS A 28 -16.44 6.19 10.21
C LYS A 28 -17.69 5.60 9.54
N GLY A 29 -17.53 4.50 8.81
CA GLY A 29 -18.62 3.78 8.16
C GLY A 29 -18.77 4.12 6.67
N ARG A 30 -19.54 3.27 5.98
CA ARG A 30 -19.77 3.39 4.53
C ARG A 30 -20.49 4.69 4.18
N ASP A 31 -21.53 5.05 4.93
CA ASP A 31 -22.33 6.24 4.65
C ASP A 31 -21.46 7.51 4.64
N VAL A 32 -20.56 7.65 5.62
CA VAL A 32 -19.63 8.78 5.68
C VAL A 32 -18.67 8.79 4.49
N PHE A 33 -18.15 7.63 4.10
CA PHE A 33 -17.29 7.54 2.91
C PHE A 33 -18.02 7.95 1.62
N ASP A 34 -19.31 7.63 1.49
CA ASP A 34 -20.10 7.98 0.31
C ASP A 34 -20.47 9.48 0.28
N THR A 35 -20.79 10.07 1.44
CA THR A 35 -21.34 11.44 1.53
C THR A 35 -20.31 12.52 1.87
N ASP A 36 -19.23 12.19 2.57
CA ASP A 36 -18.18 13.14 2.95
C ASP A 36 -16.99 13.04 1.99
N THR A 37 -16.95 14.00 1.06
CA THR A 37 -15.90 14.13 0.05
C THR A 37 -14.50 14.21 0.67
N THR A 38 -14.33 14.85 1.83
CA THR A 38 -13.02 14.92 2.50
C THR A 38 -12.58 13.54 3.00
N THR A 39 -13.49 12.77 3.59
CA THR A 39 -13.23 11.38 4.00
C THR A 39 -12.89 10.51 2.79
N ARG A 40 -13.62 10.64 1.67
CA ARG A 40 -13.32 9.90 0.44
C ARG A 40 -11.93 10.23 -0.11
N TYR A 41 -11.60 11.51 -0.29
CA TYR A 41 -10.28 11.93 -0.77
C TYR A 41 -9.14 11.46 0.15
N ALA A 42 -9.35 11.50 1.47
CA ALA A 42 -8.35 11.01 2.42
C ALA A 42 -8.06 9.50 2.24
N VAL A 43 -9.10 8.69 2.02
CA VAL A 43 -8.96 7.24 1.78
C VAL A 43 -8.32 6.96 0.42
N GLU A 44 -8.77 7.64 -0.64
CA GLU A 44 -8.23 7.50 -1.99
C GLU A 44 -6.73 7.85 -2.02
N HIS A 45 -6.37 9.02 -1.50
CA HIS A 45 -4.99 9.49 -1.51
C HIS A 45 -4.08 8.64 -0.60
N ALA A 46 -4.55 8.22 0.58
CA ALA A 46 -3.79 7.31 1.41
C ALA A 46 -3.60 5.93 0.73
N THR A 47 -4.59 5.46 -0.04
CA THR A 47 -4.49 4.22 -0.82
C THR A 47 -3.45 4.35 -1.94
N GLU A 48 -3.42 5.48 -2.63
CA GLU A 48 -2.42 5.79 -3.65
C GLU A 48 -1.00 5.76 -3.08
N LEU A 49 -0.74 6.50 -2.00
CA LEU A 49 0.58 6.56 -1.35
C LEU A 49 1.00 5.21 -0.77
N PHE A 50 0.05 4.45 -0.23
CA PHE A 50 0.27 3.07 0.22
C PHE A 50 0.77 2.18 -0.93
N ALA A 51 0.13 2.26 -2.09
CA ALA A 51 0.49 1.47 -3.28
C ALA A 51 1.82 1.94 -3.90
N GLU A 52 2.08 3.24 -3.91
CA GLU A 52 3.35 3.82 -4.38
C GLU A 52 4.54 3.38 -3.53
N ALA A 53 4.40 3.40 -2.21
CA ALA A 53 5.42 2.89 -1.30
C ALA A 53 5.68 1.39 -1.55
N ALA A 54 4.62 0.60 -1.75
CA ALA A 54 4.74 -0.83 -2.06
C ALA A 54 5.54 -1.10 -3.36
N GLU A 55 5.35 -0.26 -4.38
CA GLU A 55 6.09 -0.38 -5.64
C GLU A 55 7.59 -0.16 -5.43
N LYS A 56 7.95 0.85 -4.62
CA LYS A 56 9.35 1.26 -4.37
C LYS A 56 10.14 0.27 -3.50
N ILE A 57 9.48 -0.66 -2.81
CA ILE A 57 10.15 -1.69 -1.99
C ILE A 57 11.02 -2.59 -2.88
N SER A 58 12.21 -2.94 -2.36
CA SER A 58 13.21 -3.73 -3.08
C SER A 58 12.75 -5.16 -3.42
N ARG A 59 13.31 -5.73 -4.50
CA ARG A 59 13.07 -7.13 -4.87
C ARG A 59 13.49 -8.11 -3.77
N PRO A 60 14.68 -7.99 -3.12
CA PRO A 60 15.05 -8.88 -2.01
C PRO A 60 14.02 -8.90 -0.88
N PHE A 61 13.50 -7.73 -0.48
CA PHE A 61 12.47 -7.66 0.55
C PHE A 61 11.17 -8.33 0.11
N LYS A 62 10.71 -8.06 -1.11
CA LYS A 62 9.49 -8.68 -1.68
C LYS A 62 9.62 -10.21 -1.73
N SER A 63 10.77 -10.72 -2.16
CA SER A 63 11.08 -12.16 -2.21
C SER A 63 11.13 -12.80 -0.83
N ALA A 64 11.60 -12.10 0.19
CA ALA A 64 11.60 -12.58 1.57
C ALA A 64 10.18 -12.57 2.21
N ASN A 65 9.24 -11.83 1.63
CA ASN A 65 7.90 -11.60 2.18
C ASN A 65 6.78 -11.91 1.16
N ARG A 66 6.80 -13.11 0.57
CA ARG A 66 5.83 -13.53 -0.46
C ARG A 66 4.39 -13.66 0.03
N GLN A 67 4.16 -13.65 1.33
CA GLN A 67 2.82 -13.61 1.91
C GLN A 67 2.08 -12.31 1.57
N VAL A 68 2.80 -11.20 1.33
CA VAL A 68 2.24 -9.93 0.91
C VAL A 68 1.94 -9.97 -0.59
N PRO A 69 0.73 -9.60 -1.04
CA PRO A 69 0.33 -9.68 -2.45
C PRO A 69 0.91 -8.52 -3.27
N TRP A 70 2.24 -8.47 -3.44
CA TRP A 70 2.95 -7.36 -4.08
C TRP A 70 2.47 -7.03 -5.50
N ALA A 71 2.13 -8.05 -6.31
CA ALA A 71 1.63 -7.84 -7.67
C ALA A 71 0.28 -7.10 -7.68
N ARG A 72 -0.64 -7.50 -6.79
CA ARG A 72 -1.95 -6.87 -6.64
C ARG A 72 -1.85 -5.41 -6.20
N LEU A 73 -0.87 -5.06 -5.36
CA LEU A 73 -0.63 -3.67 -4.95
C LEU A 73 -0.12 -2.78 -6.08
N ARG A 74 0.61 -3.36 -7.04
CA ARG A 74 1.04 -2.64 -8.25
C ARG A 74 -0.15 -2.35 -9.17
N GLU A 75 -1.04 -3.32 -9.35
CA GLU A 75 -2.27 -3.16 -10.15
C GLU A 75 -3.17 -2.09 -9.55
N LEU A 76 -3.36 -2.11 -8.23
CA LEU A 76 -4.15 -1.10 -7.53
C LEU A 76 -3.67 0.34 -7.77
N ARG A 77 -2.35 0.57 -7.84
CA ARG A 77 -1.81 1.90 -8.16
C ARG A 77 -2.29 2.39 -9.51
N HIS A 78 -2.31 1.50 -10.52
CA HIS A 78 -2.79 1.85 -11.85
C HIS A 78 -4.27 2.26 -11.81
N ASP A 79 -5.07 1.51 -11.08
CA ASP A 79 -6.51 1.73 -11.03
C ASP A 79 -6.86 2.99 -10.19
N VAL A 80 -6.16 3.26 -9.08
CA VAL A 80 -6.49 4.36 -8.13
C VAL A 80 -5.88 5.70 -8.55
N ALA A 81 -4.67 5.69 -9.13
CA ALA A 81 -3.95 6.93 -9.48
C ALA A 81 -4.37 7.54 -10.83
N HIS A 82 -5.20 6.85 -11.62
CA HIS A 82 -5.54 7.28 -12.98
C HIS A 82 -7.06 7.31 -13.28
N PRO A 83 -7.87 8.09 -12.55
CA PRO A 83 -9.29 8.27 -12.90
C PRO A 83 -9.52 9.02 -14.22
N TYR A 84 -8.47 9.59 -14.83
CA TYR A 84 -8.55 10.38 -16.07
C TYR A 84 -7.72 9.82 -17.24
N ASP A 85 -7.07 8.66 -17.11
CA ASP A 85 -6.51 7.99 -18.29
C ASP A 85 -7.65 7.35 -19.07
N THR A 86 -7.83 7.80 -20.32
CA THR A 86 -8.86 7.27 -21.23
C THR A 86 -8.74 5.76 -21.52
N GLY A 87 -7.61 5.13 -21.14
CA GLY A 87 -7.38 3.68 -21.21
C GLY A 87 -7.30 2.97 -19.85
N ALA A 88 -7.42 3.68 -18.73
CA ALA A 88 -7.51 3.09 -17.40
C ALA A 88 -8.98 2.91 -17.04
N ASN A 89 -9.34 1.78 -16.41
CA ASN A 89 -10.64 1.70 -15.73
C ASN A 89 -10.53 2.50 -14.44
N PRO A 90 -11.22 3.65 -14.29
CA PRO A 90 -11.18 4.39 -13.03
C PRO A 90 -11.57 3.45 -11.90
N THR A 91 -10.79 3.40 -10.81
CA THR A 91 -11.22 2.66 -9.62
C THR A 91 -12.56 3.24 -9.19
N SER A 92 -13.60 2.40 -9.25
CA SER A 92 -14.91 2.80 -8.75
C SER A 92 -14.83 3.06 -7.24
N VAL A 93 -15.66 3.98 -6.75
CA VAL A 93 -15.85 4.24 -5.31
C VAL A 93 -16.05 2.94 -4.52
N GLU A 94 -16.75 1.96 -5.10
CA GLU A 94 -16.96 0.63 -4.53
C GLU A 94 -15.67 -0.21 -4.42
N GLN A 95 -14.81 -0.19 -5.44
CA GLN A 95 -13.53 -0.89 -5.41
C GLN A 95 -12.58 -0.28 -4.38
N THR A 96 -12.50 1.05 -4.32
CA THR A 96 -11.72 1.76 -3.27
C THR A 96 -12.20 1.36 -1.89
N TRP A 97 -13.53 1.41 -1.66
CA TRP A 97 -14.11 1.02 -0.38
C TRP A 97 -13.79 -0.43 0.00
N ARG A 98 -13.98 -1.38 -0.93
CA ARG A 98 -13.68 -2.80 -0.70
C ARG A 98 -12.21 -3.02 -0.38
N PHE A 99 -11.30 -2.42 -1.14
CA PHE A 99 -9.88 -2.55 -0.88
C PHE A 99 -9.51 -1.99 0.50
N ALA A 100 -9.95 -0.75 0.79
CA ALA A 100 -9.71 -0.07 2.05
C ALA A 100 -10.24 -0.86 3.26
N ARG A 101 -11.44 -1.44 3.14
CA ARG A 101 -12.09 -2.20 4.22
C ARG A 101 -11.53 -3.61 4.39
N ASP A 102 -11.34 -4.34 3.28
CA ASP A 102 -11.11 -5.79 3.33
C ASP A 102 -9.66 -6.20 3.12
N ASP A 103 -8.91 -5.47 2.29
CA ASP A 103 -7.58 -5.86 1.87
C ASP A 103 -6.50 -5.16 2.70
N VAL A 104 -6.62 -3.84 2.92
CA VAL A 104 -5.64 -3.06 3.71
C VAL A 104 -5.38 -3.69 5.08
N PRO A 105 -6.38 -4.05 5.91
CA PRO A 105 -6.10 -4.65 7.22
C PRO A 105 -5.32 -5.97 7.14
N LYS A 106 -5.61 -6.80 6.13
CA LYS A 106 -4.92 -8.08 5.92
C LYS A 106 -3.47 -7.86 5.51
N ILE A 107 -3.21 -6.86 4.66
CA ILE A 107 -1.87 -6.50 4.20
C ILE A 107 -1.08 -5.88 5.34
N THR A 108 -1.65 -4.91 6.06
CA THR A 108 -1.03 -4.28 7.24
C THR A 108 -0.56 -5.31 8.26
N ARG A 109 -1.39 -6.31 8.57
CA ARG A 109 -0.98 -7.42 9.45
C ARG A 109 0.26 -8.14 8.91
N LYS A 110 0.30 -8.45 7.61
CA LYS A 110 1.46 -9.12 6.99
C LYS A 110 2.72 -8.26 7.02
N LEU A 111 2.59 -6.94 6.85
CA LEU A 111 3.70 -5.98 6.90
C LEU A 111 4.28 -5.87 8.32
N ARG A 112 3.43 -5.84 9.35
CA ARG A 112 3.88 -5.82 10.77
C ARG A 112 4.68 -7.07 11.17
N HIS A 113 4.50 -8.18 10.45
CA HIS A 113 5.25 -9.43 10.65
C HIS A 113 6.31 -9.68 9.56
N ALA A 114 6.66 -8.67 8.76
CA ALA A 114 7.59 -8.82 7.67
C ALA A 114 9.02 -9.09 8.16
N ARG A 115 9.72 -9.96 7.43
CA ARG A 115 11.13 -10.28 7.64
C ARG A 115 11.98 -9.30 6.86
N PHE A 116 12.92 -8.64 7.51
CA PHE A 116 13.90 -7.78 6.86
C PHE A 116 15.15 -8.63 6.55
N PRO A 117 15.37 -9.04 5.29
CA PRO A 117 16.55 -9.82 4.94
C PRO A 117 17.82 -9.01 5.19
N ARG A 118 18.88 -9.64 5.71
CA ARG A 118 20.21 -9.03 5.72
C ARG A 118 20.79 -9.21 4.32
N ILE A 119 21.07 -8.12 3.61
CA ILE A 119 21.76 -8.21 2.32
C ILE A 119 23.24 -8.53 2.57
N ALA A 120 23.63 -9.78 2.33
CA ALA A 120 25.02 -10.24 2.40
C ALA A 120 25.94 -9.40 1.50
N GLU A 121 27.22 -9.32 1.83
CA GLU A 121 28.22 -8.68 0.96
C GLU A 121 28.28 -9.42 -0.39
N PRO A 122 28.36 -8.73 -1.54
CA PRO A 122 28.91 -9.39 -2.71
C PRO A 122 30.33 -9.85 -2.35
N ALA A 123 30.66 -11.11 -2.63
CA ALA A 123 32.00 -11.63 -2.42
C ALA A 123 32.99 -10.68 -3.09
N ARG A 124 33.96 -10.19 -2.31
CA ARG A 124 35.09 -9.46 -2.89
C ARG A 124 35.88 -10.46 -3.69
N GLU A 125 35.84 -10.35 -5.02
CA GLU A 125 36.84 -10.95 -5.91
C GLU A 125 38.17 -10.19 -5.80
#